data_AF-A0AAP8GF67-F1
#
_entry.id   AF-A0AAP8GF67-F1
#
_cell.length_a   1.000
_cell.length_b   1.000
_cell.length_c   1.000
_cell.angle_alpha   90.00
_cell.angle_beta   90.00
_cell.angle_gamma   90.00
#
_symmetry.space_group_name_H-M   'P 1'
#
loop_
_entity.id
_entity.type
_entity.pdbx_description
1 polymer ?
#
loop_
_entity_poly.entity_id
_entity_poly.type
_entity_poly.pdbx_seq_one_letter_code
_entity_poly.pdbx_strand_id
1 'polypeptide(L)'
;MTKGILGRKIGMTQVFGENGELIPVTVVEAKENVVLQKKTVEVDGYNAIQVGFEDKKAYKKDAKSNKYANKPAEGHAKKADAAPKRFTREFRN
;
A
#
# COMPACT_ATOMS: atom_id res chain seq x y z
N MET A 1 2.69 18.67 -3.99
CA MET A 1 1.86 17.86 -3.07
C MET A 1 1.03 16.92 -3.92
N THR A 2 1.66 15.86 -4.39
CA THR A 2 0.95 14.83 -5.16
C THR A 2 0.30 13.87 -4.17
N LYS A 3 -1.00 13.61 -4.35
CA LYS A 3 -1.71 12.60 -3.58
C LYS A 3 -1.49 11.25 -4.27
N GLY A 4 -1.10 10.23 -3.52
CA GLY A 4 -0.83 8.89 -4.03
C GLY A 4 -1.37 7.82 -3.09
N ILE A 5 -1.93 6.75 -3.67
CA ILE A 5 -2.42 5.57 -2.96
C ILE A 5 -1.99 4.32 -3.73
N LEU A 6 -1.88 3.19 -3.03
CA LEU A 6 -1.71 1.89 -3.67
C LEU A 6 -3.06 1.21 -3.85
N GLY A 7 -3.15 0.37 -4.88
CA GLY A 7 -4.35 -0.42 -5.12
C GLY A 7 -4.09 -1.63 -5.98
N ARG A 8 -5.05 -2.55 -5.99
CA ARG A 8 -5.07 -3.75 -6.81
C ARG A 8 -6.01 -3.53 -7.99
N LYS A 9 -5.55 -3.83 -9.20
CA LYS A 9 -6.43 -3.91 -10.37
C LYS A 9 -7.37 -5.11 -10.20
N ILE A 10 -8.67 -4.85 -10.09
CA ILE A 10 -9.69 -5.91 -9.99
C ILE A 10 -10.13 -6.34 -11.39
N GLY A 11 -10.30 -5.38 -12.30
CA GLY A 11 -10.76 -5.67 -13.65
C GLY A 11 -11.13 -4.41 -14.41
N MET A 12 -11.80 -4.60 -15.55
CA MET A 12 -12.31 -3.53 -16.39
C MET A 12 -13.82 -3.73 -16.59
N THR A 13 -14.54 -2.62 -16.70
CA THR A 13 -15.97 -2.60 -16.99
C THR A 13 -16.29 -1.34 -17.81
N GLN A 14 -17.55 -1.11 -18.11
CA GLN A 14 -18.04 0.11 -18.75
C GLN A 14 -19.05 0.80 -17.83
N VAL A 15 -19.09 2.12 -17.89
CA VAL A 15 -20.11 2.95 -17.25
C VAL A 15 -20.67 3.92 -18.29
N PHE A 16 -21.93 4.30 -18.15
CA PHE A 16 -22.53 5.31 -19.01
C PHE A 16 -22.38 6.69 -18.34
N GLY A 17 -21.83 7.65 -19.08
CA GLY A 17 -21.81 9.05 -18.69
C GLY A 17 -23.20 9.67 -18.74
N GLU A 18 -23.37 10.86 -18.17
CA GLU A 18 -24.67 11.56 -18.08
C GLU A 18 -25.33 11.78 -19.44
N ASN A 19 -24.52 11.91 -20.50
CA ASN A 19 -24.98 12.11 -21.88
C ASN A 19 -25.23 10.78 -22.64
N GLY A 20 -25.18 9.64 -21.97
CA GLY A 20 -25.30 8.31 -22.58
C GLY A 20 -24.03 7.76 -23.24
N GLU A 21 -22.90 8.48 -23.14
CA GLU A 21 -21.61 8.02 -23.65
C GLU A 21 -21.11 6.78 -22.90
N LEU A 22 -20.65 5.76 -23.62
CA LEU A 22 -20.07 4.55 -23.04
C LEU A 22 -18.59 4.79 -22.72
N ILE A 23 -18.26 4.81 -21.43
CA ILE A 23 -16.91 5.08 -20.94
C ILE A 23 -16.29 3.77 -20.39
N PRO A 24 -15.20 3.26 -20.99
CA PRO A 24 -14.48 2.11 -20.44
C PRO A 24 -13.69 2.53 -19.20
N VAL A 25 -13.82 1.76 -18.12
CA VAL A 25 -13.20 2.06 -16.83
C VAL A 25 -12.46 0.87 -16.24
N THR A 26 -11.43 1.15 -15.45
CA THR A 26 -10.70 0.14 -14.67
C THR A 26 -11.08 0.25 -13.20
N VAL A 27 -11.47 -0.87 -12.60
CA VAL A 27 -11.76 -0.95 -11.16
C VAL A 27 -10.45 -1.21 -10.40
N VAL A 28 -10.12 -0.30 -9.49
CA VAL A 28 -8.96 -0.38 -8.61
C VAL A 28 -9.43 -0.44 -7.15
N GLU A 29 -9.06 -1.50 -6.44
CA GLU A 29 -9.33 -1.66 -5.01
C GLU A 29 -8.17 -1.07 -4.21
N ALA A 30 -8.40 -0.01 -3.44
CA ALA A 30 -7.40 0.67 -2.61
C ALA A 30 -7.56 0.39 -1.09
N LYS A 31 -7.88 -0.86 -0.74
CA LYS A 31 -8.14 -1.26 0.65
C LYS A 31 -6.86 -1.20 1.52
N GLU A 32 -7.00 -0.79 2.79
CA GLU A 32 -5.98 -0.95 3.86
C GLU A 32 -4.63 -0.25 3.60
N ASN A 33 -4.63 0.91 2.95
CA ASN A 33 -3.46 1.77 2.84
C ASN A 33 -3.11 2.40 4.20
N VAL A 34 -1.86 2.26 4.64
CA VAL A 34 -1.36 2.85 5.91
C VAL A 34 0.03 3.46 5.69
N VAL A 35 0.28 4.62 6.29
CA VAL A 35 1.61 5.24 6.30
C VAL A 35 2.49 4.50 7.31
N LEU A 36 3.62 3.96 6.86
CA LEU A 36 4.54 3.19 7.69
C LEU A 36 5.74 4.03 8.17
N GLN A 37 6.22 4.93 7.32
CA GLN A 37 7.37 5.77 7.63
C GLN A 37 7.29 7.10 6.90
N LYS A 38 7.71 8.17 7.58
CA LYS A 38 8.02 9.46 6.96
C LYS A 38 9.53 9.56 6.82
N LYS A 39 10.01 9.73 5.58
CA LYS A 39 11.42 9.97 5.27
C LYS A 39 11.68 11.47 5.16
N THR A 40 12.78 11.91 5.73
CA THR A 40 13.19 13.32 5.77
C THR A 40 14.57 13.51 5.14
N VAL A 41 14.85 14.71 4.66
CA VAL A 41 16.17 15.03 4.07
C VAL A 41 17.31 14.80 5.04
N GLU A 42 17.12 15.11 6.32
CA GLU A 42 18.15 15.02 7.36
C GLU A 42 18.62 13.58 7.63
N VAL A 43 17.71 12.60 7.52
CA VAL A 43 17.99 11.19 7.87
C VAL A 43 18.16 10.32 6.62
N ASP A 44 17.35 10.57 5.58
CA ASP A 44 17.27 9.71 4.38
C ASP A 44 17.83 10.37 3.12
N GLY A 45 18.17 11.67 3.15
CA GLY A 45 18.66 12.42 2.00
C GLY A 45 17.58 12.89 1.02
N TYR A 46 16.30 12.62 1.28
CA TYR A 46 15.16 13.08 0.49
C TYR A 46 13.85 13.03 1.29
N ASN A 47 12.83 13.78 0.82
CA ASN A 47 11.49 13.72 1.39
C ASN A 47 10.65 12.62 0.71
N ALA A 48 10.04 11.75 1.51
CA ALA A 48 9.07 10.77 1.01
C ALA A 48 8.10 10.28 2.08
N ILE A 49 6.94 9.81 1.65
CA ILE A 49 6.02 9.05 2.47
C ILE A 49 6.05 7.60 2.02
N GLN A 50 6.38 6.69 2.94
CA GLN A 50 6.31 5.26 2.72
C GLN A 50 4.92 4.75 3.12
N VAL A 51 4.22 4.14 2.18
CA VAL A 51 2.87 3.61 2.34
C VAL A 51 2.89 2.10 2.15
N GLY A 52 2.21 1.39 3.04
CA GLY A 52 1.98 -0.05 2.95
C GLY A 52 0.55 -0.37 2.51
N PHE A 53 0.39 -1.45 1.73
CA PHE A 53 -0.86 -1.94 1.16
C PHE A 53 -1.00 -3.45 1.34
N GLU A 54 -2.25 -3.88 1.58
CA GLU A 54 -2.68 -5.24 1.86
C GLU A 54 -2.07 -5.84 3.15
N ASP A 55 -2.91 -6.21 4.11
CA ASP A 55 -2.46 -6.86 5.33
C ASP A 55 -1.88 -8.25 5.08
N LYS A 56 -0.83 -8.54 5.84
CA LYS A 56 -0.12 -9.81 5.88
C LYS A 56 -0.22 -10.38 7.29
N LYS A 57 -0.28 -11.71 7.40
CA LYS A 57 -0.41 -12.37 8.70
C LYS A 57 0.83 -12.08 9.57
N ALA A 58 0.64 -12.00 10.88
CA ALA A 58 1.70 -11.84 11.88
C ALA A 58 2.77 -12.93 11.78
N TYR A 59 3.90 -12.73 12.45
CA TYR A 59 4.97 -13.72 12.48
C TYR A 59 4.47 -15.06 13.01
N LYS A 60 4.90 -16.13 12.36
CA LYS A 60 4.64 -17.50 12.79
C LYS A 60 5.93 -18.32 12.68
N LYS A 61 6.27 -19.02 13.77
CA LYS A 61 7.42 -19.94 13.80
C LYS A 61 7.26 -21.00 12.69
N ASP A 62 8.36 -21.30 12.01
CA ASP A 62 8.43 -22.31 10.92
C ASP A 62 7.57 -22.03 9.67
N ALA A 63 7.00 -20.82 9.55
CA ALA A 63 6.32 -20.40 8.34
C ALA A 63 7.32 -20.14 7.19
N LYS A 64 7.09 -20.76 6.04
CA LYS A 64 8.00 -20.70 4.86
C LYS A 64 7.54 -19.74 3.76
N SER A 65 6.32 -19.21 3.84
CA SER A 65 5.73 -18.42 2.76
C SER A 65 5.62 -16.92 3.09
N ASN A 66 5.61 -16.10 2.05
CA ASN A 66 5.42 -14.65 2.15
C ASN A 66 3.99 -14.23 2.60
N LYS A 67 3.16 -15.17 3.04
CA LYS A 67 1.86 -14.91 3.67
C LYS A 67 2.00 -14.48 5.14
N TYR A 68 3.10 -14.85 5.80
CA TYR A 68 3.41 -14.52 7.20
C TYR A 68 4.59 -13.56 7.28
N ALA A 69 4.50 -12.56 8.16
CA ALA A 69 5.55 -11.55 8.33
C ALA A 69 6.83 -12.21 8.84
N ASN A 70 7.98 -11.68 8.41
CA ASN A 70 9.23 -11.96 9.10
C ASN A 70 9.38 -10.96 10.26
N LYS A 71 10.26 -11.27 11.22
CA LYS A 71 10.48 -10.40 12.39
C LYS A 71 10.83 -8.95 12.03
N PRO A 72 11.66 -8.66 10.99
CA PRO A 72 11.93 -7.28 10.59
C PRO A 72 10.71 -6.52 10.10
N ALA A 73 9.88 -7.11 9.23
CA ALA A 73 8.69 -6.45 8.71
C ALA A 73 7.65 -6.21 9.82
N GLU A 74 7.52 -7.15 10.75
CA GLU A 74 6.64 -6.99 11.91
C GLU A 74 7.13 -5.88 12.86
N GLY A 75 8.43 -5.83 13.14
CA GLY A 75 9.03 -4.74 13.92
C GLY A 75 8.86 -3.38 13.25
N HIS A 76 8.98 -3.31 11.93
CA HIS A 76 8.77 -2.07 11.17
C HIS A 76 7.32 -1.59 11.25
N ALA A 77 6.35 -2.47 10.98
CA ALA A 77 4.93 -2.12 11.02
C ALA A 77 4.47 -1.74 12.43
N LYS A 78 5.02 -2.39 13.47
CA LYS A 78 4.73 -2.09 14.87
C LYS A 78 5.16 -0.67 15.28
N LYS A 79 6.20 -0.09 14.67
CA LYS A 79 6.59 1.31 14.94
C LYS A 79 5.52 2.33 14.51
N ALA A 80 4.65 1.93 13.59
CA ALA A 80 3.53 2.74 13.10
C ALA A 80 2.18 2.22 13.61
N ASP A 81 2.17 1.38 14.66
CA ASP A 81 0.98 0.72 15.22
C ASP A 81 0.10 0.01 14.17
N ALA A 82 0.74 -0.52 13.13
CA ALA A 82 0.09 -1.12 11.98
C ALA A 82 0.34 -2.63 11.90
N ALA A 83 -0.61 -3.34 11.27
CA ALA A 83 -0.37 -4.71 10.84
C ALA A 83 0.74 -4.78 9.76
N PRO A 84 1.52 -5.87 9.71
CA PRO A 84 2.51 -6.06 8.65
C PRO A 84 1.87 -5.99 7.27
N LYS A 85 2.47 -5.24 6.35
CA LYS A 85 1.93 -5.03 4.99
C LYS A 85 2.64 -5.90 3.96
N ARG A 86 1.92 -6.33 2.92
CA ARG A 86 2.49 -7.15 1.83
C ARG A 86 3.29 -6.29 0.85
N PHE A 87 2.75 -5.15 0.48
CA PHE A 87 3.38 -4.23 -0.46
C PHE A 87 3.72 -2.92 0.23
N THR A 88 4.92 -2.41 0.00
CA THR A 88 5.38 -1.13 0.55
C THR A 88 6.03 -0.32 -0.57
N ARG A 89 5.62 0.94 -0.73
CA ARG A 89 6.15 1.86 -1.76
C ARG A 89 6.27 3.27 -1.20
N GLU A 90 7.07 4.09 -1.88
CA GLU A 90 7.33 5.47 -1.50
C GLU A 90 6.74 6.44 -2.53
N PHE A 91 6.25 7.58 -2.05
CA PHE A 91 5.81 8.72 -2.85
C PHE A 91 6.66 9.94 -2.49
N ARG A 92 7.24 10.62 -3.51
CA ARG A 92 8.31 11.64 -3.34
C ARG A 92 7.95 13.08 -3.74
N ASN A 93 6.80 13.36 -4.35
CA ASN A 93 6.45 14.69 -4.92
C ASN A 93 5.07 15.16 -4.47
#